data_AF-A0A7W0XGJ8-F1
#
_entry.id   AF-A0A7W0XGJ8-F1
#
_cell.length_a   1.000
_cell.length_b   1.000
_cell.length_c   1.000
_cell.angle_alpha   90.00
_cell.angle_beta   90.00
_cell.angle_gamma   90.00
#
_symmetry.space_group_name_H-M   'P 1'
#
loop_
_entity.id
_entity.type
_entity.pdbx_description
1 polymer ?
#
loop_
_entity_poly.entity_id
_entity_poly.type
_entity_poly.pdbx_seq_one_letter_code
_entity_poly.pdbx_strand_id
1 'polypeptide(L)'
;MWRLILTKITCFRRDDRGLQLVELAIALPVLILLFAAVAEFGTYFQTYTTLAKGSRVAVRYLATARSNGADDLAAKNLVVYGNLAGTGSPIANGLTVSNVGITRRNEAGAVISGFPATVTIEITNFKHTPIFDLGKLMKSSLSFNIDIKPSVTMRYLLTQSPV
;
A
#
# COMPACT_ATOMS: atom_id res chain seq x y z
N MET A 1 -68.87 8.38 -13.10
CA MET A 1 -68.07 7.13 -13.17
C MET A 1 -66.54 7.33 -13.07
N TRP A 2 -66.01 8.57 -13.08
CA TRP A 2 -64.56 8.83 -13.08
C TRP A 2 -63.92 8.99 -11.68
N ARG A 3 -64.72 9.16 -10.61
CA ARG A 3 -64.21 9.41 -9.25
C ARG A 3 -63.62 8.17 -8.53
N LEU A 4 -63.85 6.95 -9.04
CA LEU A 4 -63.38 5.72 -8.39
C LEU A 4 -61.95 5.32 -8.81
N ILE A 5 -61.49 5.78 -9.97
CA ILE A 5 -60.16 5.44 -10.50
C ILE A 5 -59.05 6.22 -9.77
N LEU A 6 -59.31 7.47 -9.38
CA LEU A 6 -58.32 8.30 -8.67
C LEU A 6 -58.10 7.85 -7.22
N THR A 7 -59.08 7.22 -6.57
CA THR A 7 -58.96 6.74 -5.18
C THR A 7 -58.09 5.48 -5.08
N LYS A 8 -58.03 4.67 -6.14
CA LYS A 8 -57.16 3.47 -6.19
C LYS A 8 -55.67 3.83 -6.18
N ILE A 9 -55.29 4.97 -6.75
CA ILE A 9 -53.89 5.42 -6.81
C ILE A 9 -53.42 5.99 -5.46
N THR A 10 -54.30 6.61 -4.68
CA THR A 10 -53.95 7.14 -3.35
C THR A 10 -53.91 6.08 -2.25
N CYS A 11 -54.58 4.93 -2.42
CA CYS A 11 -54.52 3.82 -1.46
C CYS A 11 -53.20 3.02 -1.57
N PHE A 12 -52.62 2.91 -2.77
CA PHE A 12 -51.31 2.28 -2.97
C PHE A 12 -50.13 3.10 -2.39
N ARG A 13 -50.34 4.41 -2.13
CA ARG A 13 -49.38 5.28 -1.42
C ARG A 13 -49.37 5.08 0.10
N ARG A 14 -50.19 4.18 0.64
CA ARG A 14 -50.44 4.00 2.07
C ARG A 14 -49.97 2.65 2.62
N ASP A 15 -49.20 1.92 1.82
CA ASP A 15 -48.62 0.64 2.23
C ASP A 15 -47.18 0.86 2.74
N ASP A 16 -47.06 1.21 4.03
CA ASP A 16 -45.79 1.50 4.70
C ASP A 16 -44.83 0.29 4.73
N ARG A 17 -45.33 -0.90 4.39
CA ARG A 17 -44.54 -2.15 4.36
C ARG A 17 -43.53 -2.20 3.21
N GLY A 18 -43.77 -1.48 2.11
CA GLY A 18 -42.85 -1.42 0.97
C GLY A 18 -41.85 -0.26 1.00
N LEU A 19 -42.14 0.77 1.80
CA LEU A 19 -41.34 2.00 1.86
C LEU A 19 -39.94 1.76 2.46
N GLN A 20 -39.84 0.91 3.48
CA GLN A 20 -38.58 0.56 4.15
C GLN A 20 -37.58 -0.12 3.21
N LEU A 21 -38.05 -1.00 2.33
CA LEU A 21 -37.23 -1.66 1.31
C LEU A 21 -36.67 -0.65 0.29
N VAL A 22 -37.47 0.37 -0.07
CA VAL A 22 -37.05 1.42 -1.00
C VAL A 22 -36.01 2.34 -0.37
N GLU A 23 -36.19 2.72 0.90
CA GLU A 23 -35.22 3.54 1.63
C GLU A 23 -33.88 2.81 1.79
N LEU A 24 -33.91 1.52 2.14
CA LEU A 24 -32.71 0.68 2.18
C LEU A 24 -32.06 0.55 0.81
N ALA A 25 -32.83 0.37 -0.26
CA ALA A 25 -32.30 0.24 -1.62
C ALA A 25 -31.54 1.49 -2.08
N ILE A 26 -31.90 2.67 -1.59
CA ILE A 26 -31.20 3.94 -1.88
C ILE A 26 -29.97 4.11 -0.99
N ALA A 27 -30.04 3.71 0.27
CA ALA A 27 -28.90 3.80 1.20
C ALA A 27 -27.80 2.75 0.93
N LEU A 28 -28.18 1.56 0.47
CA LEU A 28 -27.30 0.41 0.30
C LEU A 28 -26.14 0.64 -0.68
N PRO A 29 -26.30 1.29 -1.84
CA PRO A 29 -25.18 1.64 -2.72
C PRO A 29 -24.13 2.52 -2.03
N VAL A 30 -24.56 3.50 -1.24
CA VAL A 30 -23.65 4.40 -0.49
C VAL A 30 -22.90 3.61 0.58
N LEU A 31 -23.61 2.72 1.28
CA LEU A 31 -23.04 1.87 2.32
C LEU A 31 -21.99 0.90 1.74
N ILE A 32 -22.28 0.24 0.61
CA ILE A 32 -21.31 -0.64 -0.07
C ILE A 32 -20.07 0.14 -0.50
N LEU A 33 -20.22 1.35 -1.04
CA LEU A 33 -19.10 2.20 -1.43
C LEU A 33 -18.22 2.53 -0.22
N LEU A 34 -18.83 2.90 0.91
CA LEU A 34 -18.10 3.19 2.14
C LEU A 34 -17.34 1.97 2.65
N PHE A 35 -17.99 0.79 2.68
CA PHE A 35 -17.33 -0.45 3.07
C PHE A 35 -16.16 -0.81 2.15
N ALA A 36 -16.33 -0.67 0.82
CA ALA A 36 -15.26 -0.92 -0.14
C ALA A 36 -14.08 0.05 0.08
N ALA A 37 -14.34 1.33 0.32
CA ALA A 37 -13.30 2.32 0.57
C ALA A 37 -12.51 2.00 1.85
N VAL A 38 -13.19 1.64 2.95
CA VAL A 38 -12.52 1.28 4.21
C VAL A 38 -11.74 -0.02 4.07
N ALA A 39 -12.30 -1.04 3.41
CA ALA A 39 -11.63 -2.31 3.18
C ALA A 39 -10.35 -2.13 2.33
N GLU A 40 -10.43 -1.33 1.26
CA GLU A 40 -9.30 -1.04 0.37
C GLU A 40 -8.22 -0.20 1.06
N PHE A 41 -8.61 0.75 1.91
CA PHE A 41 -7.65 1.47 2.73
C PHE A 41 -6.94 0.55 3.73
N GLY A 42 -7.65 -0.42 4.31
CA GLY A 42 -7.08 -1.42 5.22
C GLY A 42 -6.03 -2.29 4.54
N THR A 43 -6.31 -2.82 3.34
CA THR A 43 -5.36 -3.64 2.58
C THR A 43 -4.15 -2.84 2.12
N TYR A 44 -4.35 -1.59 1.70
CA TYR A 44 -3.27 -0.65 1.39
C TYR A 44 -2.35 -0.43 2.62
N PHE A 45 -2.93 -0.13 3.77
CA PHE A 45 -2.17 0.14 4.99
C PHE A 45 -1.40 -1.09 5.48
N GLN A 46 -1.99 -2.28 5.38
CA GLN A 46 -1.31 -3.53 5.68
C GLN A 46 -0.08 -3.73 4.77
N THR A 47 -0.21 -3.47 3.47
CA THR A 47 0.90 -3.59 2.52
C THR A 47 1.99 -2.56 2.79
N TYR A 48 1.61 -1.29 3.02
CA TYR A 48 2.54 -0.22 3.35
C TYR A 48 3.37 -0.55 4.60
N THR A 49 2.71 -0.96 5.68
CA THR A 49 3.40 -1.26 6.96
C THR A 49 4.27 -2.52 6.86
N THR A 50 3.85 -3.51 6.08
CA THR A 50 4.65 -4.72 5.84
C THR A 50 5.94 -4.37 5.11
N LEU A 51 5.85 -3.57 4.05
CA LEU A 51 7.00 -3.05 3.32
C LEU A 51 7.91 -2.18 4.19
N ALA A 52 7.35 -1.28 5.01
CA ALA A 52 8.11 -0.43 5.93
C ALA A 52 8.84 -1.24 7.02
N LYS A 53 8.27 -2.36 7.47
CA LYS A 53 8.93 -3.29 8.39
C LYS A 53 10.08 -4.01 7.69
N GLY A 54 9.85 -4.53 6.49
CA GLY A 54 10.88 -5.18 5.67
C GLY A 54 12.07 -4.25 5.38
N SER A 55 11.81 -3.01 4.96
CA SER A 55 12.85 -2.01 4.74
C SER A 55 13.61 -1.67 6.02
N ARG A 56 12.94 -1.57 7.18
CA ARG A 56 13.62 -1.34 8.46
C ARG A 56 14.56 -2.49 8.85
N VAL A 57 14.17 -3.73 8.61
CA VAL A 57 15.03 -4.90 8.86
C VAL A 57 16.23 -4.90 7.92
N ALA A 58 16.02 -4.63 6.63
CA ALA A 58 17.08 -4.56 5.63
C ALA A 58 18.04 -3.38 5.88
N VAL A 59 17.54 -2.21 6.27
CA VAL A 59 18.41 -1.06 6.64
C VAL A 59 19.24 -1.40 7.87
N ARG A 60 18.65 -2.06 8.88
CA ARG A 60 19.40 -2.51 10.07
C ARG A 60 20.52 -3.47 9.68
N TYR A 61 20.27 -4.39 8.76
CA TYR A 61 21.31 -5.27 8.22
C TYR A 61 22.42 -4.44 7.54
N LEU A 62 22.06 -3.52 6.65
CA LEU A 62 23.02 -2.66 5.95
C LEU A 62 23.79 -1.70 6.88
N ALA A 63 23.22 -1.30 8.01
CA ALA A 63 23.90 -0.44 8.98
C ALA A 63 25.17 -1.10 9.55
N THR A 64 25.20 -2.42 9.60
CA THR A 64 26.34 -3.21 10.11
C THR A 64 27.06 -4.02 9.04
N ALA A 65 26.56 -4.04 7.80
CA ALA A 65 27.15 -4.79 6.69
C ALA A 65 28.15 -3.94 5.90
N ARG A 66 29.00 -4.58 5.10
CA ARG A 66 29.96 -3.88 4.24
C ARG A 66 29.22 -3.26 3.06
N SER A 67 29.72 -2.15 2.54
CA SER A 67 29.19 -1.56 1.31
C SER A 67 29.67 -2.34 0.08
N ASN A 68 29.13 -3.53 -0.15
CA ASN A 68 29.42 -4.37 -1.31
C ASN A 68 28.13 -4.85 -1.99
N GLY A 69 28.24 -5.38 -3.22
CA GLY A 69 27.09 -5.84 -3.99
C GLY A 69 26.37 -7.07 -3.42
N ALA A 70 27.07 -7.93 -2.66
CA ALA A 70 26.47 -9.13 -2.06
C ALA A 70 25.55 -8.78 -0.88
N ASP A 71 26.01 -7.87 -0.01
CA ASP A 71 25.24 -7.33 1.12
C ASP A 71 24.07 -6.48 0.63
N ASP A 72 24.23 -5.75 -0.48
CA ASP A 72 23.14 -5.03 -1.13
C ASP A 72 22.08 -5.97 -1.67
N LEU A 73 22.47 -7.06 -2.32
CA LEU A 73 21.53 -8.07 -2.78
C LEU A 73 20.81 -8.75 -1.60
N ALA A 74 21.54 -9.11 -0.55
CA ALA A 74 20.96 -9.71 0.65
C ALA A 74 19.96 -8.77 1.33
N ALA A 75 20.25 -7.47 1.41
CA ALA A 75 19.32 -6.47 1.93
C ALA A 75 18.08 -6.32 1.04
N LYS A 76 18.22 -6.31 -0.29
CA LYS A 76 17.08 -6.31 -1.21
C LYS A 76 16.23 -7.57 -1.02
N ASN A 77 16.86 -8.73 -0.87
CA ASN A 77 16.18 -9.98 -0.61
C ASN A 77 15.41 -9.97 0.72
N LEU A 78 15.97 -9.35 1.78
CA LEU A 78 15.26 -9.16 3.05
C LEU A 78 13.99 -8.33 2.89
N VAL A 79 14.01 -7.28 2.06
CA VAL A 79 12.81 -6.47 1.79
C VAL A 79 11.78 -7.28 1.00
N VAL A 80 12.21 -8.02 -0.02
CA VAL A 80 11.28 -8.67 -0.96
C VAL A 80 10.75 -10.00 -0.43
N TYR A 81 11.60 -10.81 0.20
CA TYR A 81 11.31 -12.20 0.58
C TYR A 81 11.39 -12.45 2.09
N GLY A 82 11.83 -11.46 2.88
CA GLY A 82 12.01 -11.62 4.33
C GLY A 82 13.19 -12.51 4.72
N ASN A 83 14.03 -12.92 3.78
CA ASN A 83 15.21 -13.76 4.02
C ASN A 83 16.40 -13.32 3.15
N LEU A 84 17.61 -13.67 3.59
CA LEU A 84 18.86 -13.27 2.90
C LEU A 84 19.05 -14.01 1.57
N ALA A 85 18.55 -15.23 1.46
CA ALA A 85 18.75 -16.10 0.29
C ALA A 85 17.87 -15.74 -0.92
N GLY A 86 16.85 -14.89 -0.73
CA GLY A 86 15.92 -14.49 -1.80
C GLY A 86 15.01 -15.63 -2.26
N THR A 87 14.71 -16.57 -1.37
CA THR A 87 13.89 -17.74 -1.69
C THR A 87 12.43 -17.58 -1.24
N GLY A 88 11.53 -18.34 -1.86
CA GLY A 88 10.10 -18.31 -1.56
C GLY A 88 9.33 -17.23 -2.32
N SER A 89 8.08 -17.00 -1.92
CA SER A 89 7.22 -15.99 -2.53
C SER A 89 7.51 -14.60 -1.97
N PRO A 90 7.45 -13.54 -2.80
CA PRO A 90 7.56 -12.17 -2.31
C PRO A 90 6.51 -11.85 -1.25
N ILE A 91 6.86 -10.98 -0.30
CA ILE A 91 5.96 -10.52 0.77
C ILE A 91 4.74 -9.75 0.26
N ALA A 92 4.83 -9.20 -0.96
CA ALA A 92 3.75 -8.52 -1.65
C ALA A 92 3.77 -8.91 -3.13
N ASN A 93 2.59 -9.16 -3.70
CA ASN A 93 2.47 -9.56 -5.10
C ASN A 93 3.00 -8.45 -6.02
N GLY A 94 3.83 -8.83 -7.00
CA GLY A 94 4.47 -7.91 -7.94
C GLY A 94 5.66 -7.13 -7.37
N LEU A 95 6.04 -7.36 -6.11
CA LEU A 95 7.26 -6.79 -5.52
C LEU A 95 8.47 -7.56 -6.01
N THR A 96 9.48 -6.84 -6.48
CA THR A 96 10.73 -7.41 -6.97
C THR A 96 11.94 -6.65 -6.42
N VAL A 97 13.14 -7.24 -6.55
CA VAL A 97 14.39 -6.62 -6.06
C VAL A 97 14.74 -5.31 -6.78
N SER A 98 14.18 -5.05 -7.97
CA SER A 98 14.37 -3.78 -8.70
C SER A 98 13.55 -2.63 -8.10
N ASN A 99 12.48 -2.93 -7.37
CA ASN A 99 11.69 -1.94 -6.65
C ASN A 99 12.44 -1.37 -5.44
N VAL A 100 13.51 -2.02 -4.98
CA VAL A 100 14.24 -1.64 -3.77
C VAL A 100 15.47 -0.81 -4.14
N GLY A 101 15.41 0.49 -3.84
CA GLY A 101 16.52 1.43 -3.94
C GLY A 101 17.33 1.48 -2.64
N ILE A 102 18.64 1.40 -2.76
CA ILE A 102 19.58 1.61 -1.65
C ILE A 102 20.34 2.89 -1.95
N THR A 103 20.29 3.86 -1.04
CA THR A 103 21.07 5.10 -1.13
C THR A 103 21.94 5.28 0.11
N ARG A 104 23.17 5.69 -0.11
CA ARG A 104 24.21 5.86 0.92
C ARG A 104 24.65 7.31 0.91
N ARG A 105 24.64 7.97 2.07
CA ARG A 105 25.00 9.39 2.19
C ARG A 105 26.11 9.62 3.20
N ASN A 106 27.01 10.55 2.92
CA ASN A 106 28.02 11.03 3.87
C ASN A 106 27.42 12.05 4.87
N GLU A 107 28.24 12.54 5.82
CA GLU A 107 27.83 13.55 6.81
C GLU A 107 27.37 14.87 6.17
N ALA A 108 27.83 15.17 4.94
CA ALA A 108 27.41 16.34 4.15
C ALA A 108 26.15 16.09 3.28
N GLY A 109 25.55 14.91 3.35
CA GLY A 109 24.33 14.55 2.60
C GLY A 109 24.55 14.14 1.12
N ALA A 110 25.79 14.11 0.63
CA ALA A 110 26.12 13.67 -0.71
C ALA A 110 26.06 12.14 -0.85
N VAL A 111 25.58 11.66 -2.00
CA VAL A 111 25.51 10.22 -2.31
C VAL A 111 26.91 9.69 -2.62
N ILE A 112 27.33 8.62 -1.94
CA ILE A 112 28.67 8.05 -2.07
C ILE A 112 28.66 6.51 -2.15
N SER A 113 29.68 5.94 -2.80
CA SER A 113 29.87 4.49 -2.98
C SER A 113 31.01 3.94 -2.11
N GLY A 114 31.05 4.34 -0.84
CA GLY A 114 32.10 4.00 0.13
C GLY A 114 31.54 3.76 1.52
N PHE A 115 32.20 4.28 2.56
CA PHE A 115 31.71 4.26 3.95
C PHE A 115 30.74 5.42 4.19
N PRO A 116 29.42 5.19 4.27
CA PRO A 116 28.46 6.25 4.50
C PRO A 116 28.34 6.62 5.98
N ALA A 117 27.77 7.79 6.23
CA ALA A 117 27.23 8.15 7.55
C ALA A 117 25.82 7.57 7.74
N THR A 118 25.03 7.54 6.67
CA THR A 118 23.66 7.01 6.69
C THR A 118 23.36 6.12 5.50
N VAL A 119 22.54 5.10 5.73
CA VAL A 119 22.01 4.21 4.70
C VAL A 119 20.50 4.35 4.68
N THR A 120 19.94 4.50 3.48
CA THR A 120 18.50 4.64 3.26
C THR A 120 18.03 3.56 2.29
N ILE A 121 16.95 2.88 2.65
CA ILE A 121 16.21 2.01 1.74
C ILE A 121 14.89 2.69 1.39
N GLU A 122 14.61 2.74 0.10
CA GLU A 122 13.38 3.29 -0.46
C GLU A 122 12.76 2.29 -1.42
N ILE A 123 11.43 2.16 -1.37
CA ILE A 123 10.70 1.38 -2.36
C ILE A 123 10.17 2.31 -3.46
N THR A 124 10.47 1.94 -4.70
CA THR A 124 10.15 2.70 -5.90
C THR A 124 9.37 1.82 -6.88
N ASN A 125 8.55 2.46 -7.72
CA ASN A 125 7.80 1.80 -8.80
C ASN A 125 6.91 0.63 -8.34
N PHE A 126 6.44 0.66 -7.09
CA PHE A 126 5.52 -0.34 -6.55
C PHE A 126 4.16 0.31 -6.28
N LYS A 127 3.09 -0.33 -6.79
CA LYS A 127 1.73 0.19 -6.70
C LYS A 127 0.83 -0.79 -5.99
N HIS A 128 -0.12 -0.25 -5.25
CA HIS A 128 -1.19 -1.03 -4.64
C HIS A 128 -2.10 -1.61 -5.71
N THR A 129 -2.40 -2.91 -5.62
CA THR A 129 -3.36 -3.58 -6.50
C THR A 129 -4.71 -3.65 -5.80
N PRO A 130 -5.68 -2.78 -6.16
CA PRO A 130 -6.95 -2.76 -5.47
C PRO A 130 -7.79 -4.00 -5.77
N ILE A 131 -8.53 -4.47 -4.77
CA ILE A 131 -9.50 -5.56 -4.93
C ILE A 131 -10.78 -4.98 -5.53
N PHE A 132 -11.14 -3.75 -5.13
CA PHE A 132 -12.31 -3.03 -5.63
C PHE A 132 -11.89 -1.90 -6.59
N ASP A 133 -12.03 -2.14 -7.90
CA ASP A 133 -11.83 -1.11 -8.92
C ASP A 133 -13.10 -0.24 -9.06
N LEU A 134 -13.29 0.68 -8.11
CA LEU A 134 -14.46 1.57 -8.08
C LEU A 134 -14.52 2.50 -9.32
N GLY A 135 -13.38 2.79 -9.96
CA GLY A 135 -13.33 3.56 -11.21
C GLY A 135 -14.04 2.83 -12.35
N LYS A 136 -13.78 1.53 -12.50
CA LYS A 136 -14.52 0.69 -13.46
C LYS A 136 -15.98 0.50 -13.08
N LEU A 137 -16.28 0.36 -11.79
CA LEU A 137 -17.65 0.18 -11.30
C LEU A 137 -18.52 1.42 -11.53
N MET A 138 -17.97 2.61 -11.29
CA MET A 138 -18.70 3.89 -11.35
C MET A 138 -18.47 4.68 -12.65
N LYS A 139 -17.74 4.10 -13.63
CA LYS A 139 -17.28 4.80 -14.85
C LYS A 139 -16.67 6.18 -14.54
N SER A 140 -15.92 6.25 -13.45
CA SER A 140 -15.33 7.47 -12.91
C SER A 140 -13.81 7.37 -12.94
N SER A 141 -13.12 8.50 -12.84
CA SER A 141 -11.65 8.57 -12.76
C SER A 141 -11.06 8.16 -11.40
N LEU A 142 -11.92 7.76 -10.44
CA LEU A 142 -11.50 7.31 -9.12
C LEU A 142 -10.72 5.99 -9.21
N SER A 143 -9.44 5.99 -8.84
CA SER A 143 -8.60 4.78 -8.81
C SER A 143 -7.86 4.64 -7.49
N PHE A 144 -7.88 3.45 -6.92
CA PHE A 144 -7.11 3.08 -5.73
C PHE A 144 -5.74 2.48 -6.08
N ASN A 145 -5.33 2.57 -7.35
CA ASN A 145 -3.99 2.19 -7.80
C ASN A 145 -2.99 3.30 -7.46
N ILE A 146 -2.61 3.35 -6.19
CA ILE A 146 -1.76 4.39 -5.58
C ILE A 146 -0.36 3.83 -5.36
N ASP A 147 0.66 4.66 -5.55
CA ASP A 147 2.04 4.25 -5.28
C ASP A 147 2.30 4.02 -3.78
N ILE A 148 3.05 2.97 -3.46
CA ILE A 148 3.51 2.67 -2.10
C ILE A 148 5.03 2.92 -2.05
N LYS A 149 5.44 3.96 -1.32
CA LYS A 149 6.84 4.42 -1.24
C LYS A 149 7.34 4.59 0.20
N PRO A 150 7.39 3.52 1.03
CA PRO A 150 8.04 3.60 2.33
C PRO A 150 9.54 3.85 2.15
N SER A 151 10.08 4.75 2.97
CA SER A 151 11.51 5.07 3.03
C SER A 151 11.99 5.00 4.48
N VAL A 152 13.14 4.37 4.71
CA VAL A 152 13.73 4.20 6.04
C VAL A 152 15.21 4.50 5.95
N THR A 153 15.69 5.33 6.87
CA THR A 153 17.10 5.72 7.00
C THR A 153 17.64 5.32 8.38
N MET A 154 18.87 4.80 8.44
CA MET A 154 19.61 4.59 9.69
C MET A 154 21.05 5.06 9.56
N ARG A 155 21.68 5.30 10.72
CA ARG A 155 23.11 5.58 10.82
C ARG A 155 23.92 4.31 10.52
N TYR A 156 24.98 4.45 9.75
CA TYR A 156 25.93 3.40 9.49
C TYR A 156 26.85 3.22 10.70
N LEU A 157 27.10 1.98 11.11
CA LEU A 157 27.75 1.65 12.38
C LEU A 157 29.15 1.08 12.22
N LEU A 158 29.55 0.67 11.01
CA LEU A 158 30.94 0.26 10.78
C LEU A 158 31.83 1.50 10.71
N THR A 159 32.53 1.77 11.80
CA THR A 159 33.57 2.80 11.88
C THR A 159 34.89 2.24 11.35
N GLN A 160 35.59 2.99 10.50
CA GLN A 160 37.01 2.70 10.23
C GLN A 160 37.86 3.00 11.47
N SER A 161 38.98 2.30 11.62
CA SER A 161 40.08 2.78 12.47
C SER A 161 40.60 4.09 11.88
N PRO A 162 41.00 5.08 12.70
CA PRO A 162 41.65 6.27 12.17
C PRO A 162 42.88 5.82 11.37
N VAL A 163 42.95 6.22 10.10
CA VAL A 163 44.19 6.21 9.31
C VAL A 163 44.94 7.50 9.60
#